data_AF-A0A838UZX7-F1
#
_entry.id   AF-A0A838UZX7-F1
#
_cell.length_a   1.000
_cell.length_b   1.000
_cell.length_c   1.000
_cell.angle_alpha   90.00
_cell.angle_beta   90.00
_cell.angle_gamma   90.00
#
_symmetry.space_group_name_H-M   'P 1'
#
loop_
_entity.id
_entity.type
_entity.pdbx_description
1 polymer ?
#
loop_
_entity_poly.entity_id
_entity_poly.type
_entity_poly.pdbx_seq_one_letter_code
_entity_poly.pdbx_strand_id
1 'polypeptide(L)'
;MLALFLAVACATALAACGSSDNAKLLPGATASQITANLEEVRRLAAEGECIGAENAASAVSEQVDGLNGVDKKLKQALGEGAARLNEVVTSCEEDSEAEAEEAREAEEEEEFEAEQKATEKSEKTEEKAAEKAEKAEEKEQSKEEKEPPVKTPEPPAEEKEEEIPPTEPGGETGSGGVGPGAPAGES
;
A
#
# COMPACT_ATOMS: atom_id res chain seq x y z
N MET A 1 -6.09 0.04 16.85
CA MET A 1 -6.87 0.95 17.73
C MET A 1 -6.05 1.42 18.93
N LEU A 2 -5.01 2.25 18.71
CA LEU A 2 -4.08 2.66 19.79
C LEU A 2 -3.69 4.15 19.73
N ALA A 3 -4.48 4.98 19.03
CA ALA A 3 -4.11 6.36 18.69
C ALA A 3 -4.93 7.48 19.36
N LEU A 4 -5.72 7.20 20.41
CA LEU A 4 -6.78 8.14 20.86
C LEU A 4 -6.61 8.78 22.26
N PHE A 5 -5.45 8.66 22.92
CA PHE A 5 -5.31 9.14 24.31
C PHE A 5 -4.32 10.30 24.56
N LEU A 6 -3.73 10.93 23.54
CA LEU A 6 -2.70 11.97 23.74
C LEU A 6 -3.14 13.40 23.39
N ALA A 7 -4.37 13.82 23.71
CA ALA A 7 -4.91 15.10 23.22
C ALA A 7 -5.19 16.21 24.26
N VAL A 8 -5.01 16.01 25.58
CA VAL A 8 -5.63 16.92 26.59
C VAL A 8 -4.64 17.73 27.46
N ALA A 9 -3.32 17.69 27.21
CA ALA A 9 -2.36 18.39 28.08
C ALA A 9 -1.83 19.76 27.59
N CYS A 10 -2.03 20.16 26.32
CA CYS A 10 -1.32 21.32 25.75
C CYS A 10 -2.08 22.67 25.73
N ALA A 11 -3.34 22.72 26.15
CA ALA A 11 -4.17 23.91 25.91
C ALA A 11 -3.90 25.12 26.84
N THR A 12 -3.20 24.95 27.96
CA THR A 12 -3.04 26.01 28.98
C THR A 12 -1.74 26.83 28.85
N ALA A 13 -0.84 26.48 27.92
CA ALA A 13 0.45 27.16 27.77
C ALA A 13 0.47 28.28 26.68
N LEU A 14 -0.55 28.38 25.83
CA LEU A 14 -0.55 29.34 24.72
C LEU A 14 -0.94 30.79 25.10
N ALA A 15 -1.50 31.02 26.29
CA ALA A 15 -1.92 32.36 26.72
C ALA A 15 -0.75 33.33 27.04
N ALA A 16 0.51 32.86 26.98
CA ALA A 16 1.70 33.68 27.22
C ALA A 16 2.41 34.12 25.91
N CYS A 17 1.90 33.75 24.74
CA CYS A 17 2.47 34.17 23.46
C CYS A 17 1.78 35.46 22.98
N GLY A 18 2.32 36.62 23.33
CA GLY A 18 2.01 37.87 22.62
C GLY A 18 1.62 39.05 23.50
N SER A 19 2.59 39.72 24.12
CA SER A 19 2.47 41.14 24.48
C SER A 19 3.83 41.76 24.80
N SER A 20 4.82 41.58 23.92
CA SER A 20 6.16 42.15 24.12
C SER A 20 6.55 42.99 22.90
N ASP A 21 6.26 44.30 22.94
CA ASP A 21 6.51 45.29 21.87
C ASP A 21 7.99 45.50 21.46
N ASN A 22 8.93 44.69 21.96
CA ASN A 22 10.37 44.86 21.73
C ASN A 22 11.13 43.56 21.42
N ALA A 23 10.43 42.44 21.21
CA ALA A 23 11.11 41.21 20.81
C ALA A 23 11.54 41.34 19.34
N LYS A 24 12.79 40.99 19.04
CA LYS A 24 13.27 40.71 17.67
C LYS A 24 12.57 39.43 17.18
N LEU A 25 11.30 39.58 16.86
CA LEU A 25 10.41 38.53 16.38
C LEU A 25 10.76 38.15 14.95
N LEU A 26 10.24 37.00 14.54
CA LEU A 26 10.38 36.53 13.16
C LEU A 26 9.79 37.55 12.18
N PRO A 27 10.47 37.84 11.06
CA PRO A 27 9.87 38.61 9.98
C PRO A 27 8.56 37.94 9.53
N GLY A 28 7.48 38.72 9.40
CA GLY A 28 6.14 38.17 9.13
C GLY A 28 6.07 37.26 7.91
N ALA A 29 6.76 37.62 6.81
CA ALA A 29 6.83 36.79 5.61
C ALA A 29 7.51 35.44 5.86
N THR A 30 8.62 35.43 6.60
CA THR A 30 9.34 34.18 6.93
C THR A 30 8.54 33.33 7.91
N ALA A 31 7.84 33.94 8.87
CA ALA A 31 6.97 33.21 9.79
C ALA A 31 5.85 32.48 9.01
N SER A 32 5.18 33.16 8.08
CA SER A 32 4.15 32.54 7.23
C SER A 32 4.69 31.39 6.37
N GLN A 33 5.90 31.53 5.82
CA GLN A 33 6.53 30.46 5.03
C GLN A 33 6.88 29.24 5.90
N ILE A 34 7.44 29.45 7.08
CA ILE A 34 7.73 28.37 8.04
C ILE A 34 6.43 27.65 8.42
N THR A 35 5.35 28.39 8.71
CA THR A 35 4.05 27.78 9.04
C THR A 35 3.50 26.95 7.87
N ALA A 36 3.55 27.47 6.65
CA ALA A 36 3.09 26.74 5.47
C ALA A 36 3.87 25.43 5.25
N ASN A 37 5.20 25.47 5.42
CA ASN A 37 6.02 24.27 5.32
C ASN A 37 5.71 23.25 6.44
N LEU A 38 5.45 23.71 7.67
CA LEU A 38 5.05 22.83 8.77
C LEU A 38 3.67 22.18 8.53
N GLU A 39 2.72 22.92 7.96
CA GLU A 39 1.43 22.36 7.54
C GLU A 39 1.61 21.32 6.43
N GLU A 40 2.51 21.57 5.50
CA GLU A 40 2.84 20.65 4.42
C GLU A 40 3.50 19.36 4.93
N VAL A 41 4.48 19.45 5.85
CA VAL A 41 5.07 18.27 6.53
C VAL A 41 3.96 17.44 7.19
N ARG A 42 3.05 18.09 7.91
CA ARG A 42 1.94 17.40 8.58
C ARG A 42 1.02 16.70 7.58
N ARG A 43 0.71 17.36 6.46
CA ARG A 43 -0.15 16.81 5.40
C ARG A 43 0.52 15.59 4.76
N LEU A 44 1.77 15.72 4.34
CA LEU A 44 2.55 14.66 3.70
C LEU A 44 2.75 13.45 4.62
N ALA A 45 3.09 13.69 5.90
CA ALA A 45 3.18 12.61 6.88
C ALA A 45 1.85 11.88 7.10
N ALA A 46 0.72 12.60 7.07
CA ALA A 46 -0.60 11.98 7.18
C ALA A 46 -1.00 11.19 5.92
N GLU A 47 -0.39 11.48 4.77
CA GLU A 47 -0.58 10.77 3.50
C GLU A 47 0.41 9.61 3.30
N GLY A 48 1.38 9.43 4.22
CA GLY A 48 2.44 8.43 4.09
C GLY A 48 3.57 8.84 3.12
N GLU A 49 3.60 10.09 2.67
CA GLU A 49 4.59 10.63 1.73
C GLU A 49 5.87 11.07 2.48
N CYS A 50 6.61 10.12 3.04
CA CYS A 50 7.74 10.39 3.95
C CYS A 50 8.88 11.19 3.28
N ILE A 51 9.23 10.88 2.03
CA ILE A 51 10.24 11.64 1.26
C ILE A 51 9.79 13.10 1.06
N GLY A 52 8.51 13.31 0.76
CA GLY A 52 7.95 14.65 0.63
C GLY A 52 8.04 15.41 1.95
N ALA A 53 7.64 14.75 3.05
CA ALA A 53 7.70 15.32 4.39
C ALA A 53 9.14 15.70 4.79
N GLU A 54 10.14 14.88 4.44
CA GLU A 54 11.55 15.13 4.77
C GLU A 54 12.09 16.36 4.04
N ASN A 55 11.76 16.49 2.76
CA ASN A 55 12.11 17.66 1.97
C ASN A 55 11.48 18.95 2.55
N ALA A 56 10.21 18.89 2.95
CA ALA A 56 9.54 20.02 3.57
C ALA A 56 10.12 20.37 4.95
N ALA A 57 10.50 19.39 5.77
CA ALA A 57 11.15 19.60 7.06
C ALA A 57 12.59 20.16 6.92
N SER A 58 13.32 19.72 5.89
CA SER A 58 14.62 20.28 5.52
C SER A 58 14.50 21.76 5.12
N ALA A 59 13.47 22.12 4.33
CA ALA A 59 13.20 23.50 3.96
C ALA A 59 12.91 24.40 5.18
N VAL A 60 12.20 23.88 6.20
CA VAL A 60 12.01 24.60 7.48
C VAL A 60 13.36 24.86 8.16
N SER A 61 14.24 23.87 8.21
CA SER A 61 15.56 23.99 8.82
C SER A 61 16.40 25.07 8.13
N GLU A 62 16.44 25.07 6.80
CA GLU A 62 17.14 26.08 6.01
C GLU A 62 16.57 27.50 6.23
N GLN A 63 15.24 27.63 6.30
CA GLN A 63 14.59 28.91 6.58
C GLN A 63 14.95 29.44 7.97
N VAL A 64 14.98 28.57 8.98
CA VAL A 64 15.39 28.92 10.34
C VAL A 64 16.86 29.34 10.38
N ASP A 65 17.75 28.64 9.68
CA ASP A 65 19.17 28.99 9.58
C ASP A 65 19.39 30.29 8.81
N GLY A 66 18.55 30.58 7.82
CA GLY A 66 18.53 31.84 7.07
C GLY A 66 18.02 33.05 7.86
N LEU A 67 17.47 32.85 9.06
CA LEU A 67 16.97 33.95 9.89
C LEU A 67 18.10 34.88 10.33
N ASN A 68 17.93 36.16 10.01
CA ASN A 68 18.83 37.26 10.36
C ASN A 68 18.07 38.31 11.18
N GLY A 69 18.76 38.95 12.14
CA GLY A 69 18.15 40.00 12.96
C GLY A 69 17.17 39.51 14.04
N VAL A 70 16.96 38.19 14.15
CA VAL A 70 16.15 37.53 15.18
C VAL A 70 16.96 37.31 16.46
N ASP A 71 16.30 37.23 17.60
CA ASP A 71 16.95 36.86 18.87
C ASP A 71 17.65 35.49 18.78
N LYS A 72 18.85 35.39 19.35
CA LYS A 72 19.67 34.16 19.27
C LYS A 72 19.00 32.98 19.96
N LYS A 73 18.34 33.20 21.10
CA LYS A 73 17.66 32.14 21.86
C LYS A 73 16.45 31.65 21.09
N LEU A 74 15.73 32.56 20.43
CA LEU A 74 14.62 32.19 19.55
C LEU A 74 15.11 31.36 18.35
N LYS A 75 16.16 31.80 17.65
CA LYS A 75 16.74 31.04 16.53
C LYS A 75 17.21 29.66 16.97
N GLN A 76 17.87 29.55 18.14
CA GLN A 76 18.28 28.27 18.69
C GLN A 76 17.09 27.35 19.00
N ALA A 77 16.04 27.88 19.63
CA ALA A 77 14.84 27.08 19.93
C ALA A 77 14.12 26.60 18.66
N LEU A 78 14.05 27.45 17.63
CA LEU A 78 13.51 27.07 16.33
C LEU A 78 14.37 26.00 15.65
N GLY A 79 15.70 26.13 15.72
CA GLY A 79 16.63 25.15 15.16
C GLY A 79 16.52 23.79 15.85
N GLU A 80 16.38 23.78 17.18
CA GLU A 80 16.14 22.55 17.94
C GLU A 80 14.78 21.93 17.58
N GLY A 81 13.73 22.75 17.41
CA GLY A 81 12.42 22.29 16.95
C GLY A 81 12.47 21.67 15.54
N ALA A 82 13.19 22.30 14.62
CA ALA A 82 13.37 21.80 13.26
C ALA A 82 14.19 20.49 13.22
N ALA A 83 15.22 20.37 14.06
CA ALA A 83 16.00 19.14 14.20
C ALA A 83 15.13 17.98 14.72
N ARG A 84 14.30 18.22 15.74
CA ARG A 84 13.34 17.22 16.25
C ARG A 84 12.28 16.86 15.20
N LEU A 85 11.86 17.82 14.39
CA LEU A 85 10.92 17.57 13.30
C LEU A 85 11.53 16.59 12.29
N ASN A 86 12.78 16.80 11.88
CA ASN A 86 13.47 15.89 10.97
C ASN A 86 13.58 14.47 11.56
N GLU A 87 13.91 14.33 12.86
CA GLU A 87 13.98 13.03 13.53
C GLU A 87 12.64 12.27 13.44
N VAL A 88 11.51 12.96 13.69
CA VAL A 88 10.16 12.37 13.59
C VAL A 88 9.79 12.01 12.14
N VAL A 89 10.27 12.77 11.17
CA VAL A 89 9.99 12.49 9.76
C VAL A 89 10.87 11.34 9.25
N THR A 90 12.12 11.19 9.70
CA THR A 90 12.95 10.04 9.36
C THR A 90 12.33 8.73 9.84
N SER A 91 11.69 8.71 11.01
CA SER A 91 10.98 7.50 11.48
C SER A 91 9.74 7.16 10.65
N CYS A 92 9.21 8.08 9.83
CA CYS A 92 8.09 7.81 8.92
C CYS A 92 8.45 6.69 7.91
N GLU A 93 9.69 6.69 7.41
CA GLU A 93 10.13 5.70 6.43
C GLU A 93 10.24 4.31 7.07
N GLU A 94 10.75 4.25 8.31
CA GLU A 94 10.90 2.99 9.06
C GLU A 94 9.55 2.32 9.38
N ASP A 95 8.54 3.09 9.77
CA ASP A 95 7.19 2.56 10.02
C ASP A 95 6.53 2.04 8.73
N SER A 96 6.71 2.74 7.61
CA SER A 96 6.13 2.34 6.31
C SER A 96 6.73 1.03 5.78
N GLU A 97 8.04 0.84 5.95
CA GLU A 97 8.72 -0.39 5.55
C GLU A 97 8.28 -1.59 6.41
N ALA A 98 8.12 -1.38 7.72
CA ALA A 98 7.63 -2.42 8.64
C ALA A 98 6.19 -2.86 8.32
N GLU A 99 5.27 -1.92 8.03
CA GLU A 99 3.90 -2.24 7.63
C GLU A 99 3.85 -2.99 6.29
N ALA A 100 4.73 -2.65 5.34
CA ALA A 100 4.81 -3.33 4.05
C ALA A 100 5.34 -4.77 4.19
N GLU A 101 6.30 -5.00 5.09
CA GLU A 101 6.82 -6.34 5.39
C GLU A 101 5.75 -7.22 6.04
N GLU A 102 5.03 -6.70 7.04
CA GLU A 102 3.94 -7.42 7.72
C GLU A 102 2.79 -7.78 6.77
N ALA A 103 2.43 -6.87 5.84
CA ALA A 103 1.43 -7.14 4.81
C ALA A 103 1.86 -8.26 3.86
N ARG A 104 3.14 -8.32 3.51
CA ARG A 104 3.68 -9.34 2.61
C ARG A 104 3.75 -10.71 3.30
N GLU A 105 4.14 -10.77 4.57
CA GLU A 105 4.11 -12.02 5.34
C GLU A 105 2.67 -12.57 5.45
N ALA A 106 1.68 -11.70 5.63
CA ALA A 106 0.27 -12.09 5.68
C ALA A 106 -0.24 -12.67 4.34
N GLU A 107 0.13 -12.08 3.20
CA GLU A 107 -0.21 -12.62 1.87
C GLU A 107 0.45 -13.99 1.63
N GLU A 108 1.72 -14.16 2.05
CA GLU A 108 2.46 -15.41 1.86
C GLU A 108 1.88 -16.55 2.73
N GLU A 109 1.41 -16.25 3.95
CA GLU A 109 0.73 -17.23 4.81
C GLU A 109 -0.64 -17.66 4.23
N GLU A 110 -1.40 -16.73 3.64
CA GLU A 110 -2.70 -17.04 3.02
C GLU A 110 -2.55 -17.89 1.75
N GLU A 111 -1.52 -17.64 0.93
CA GLU A 111 -1.19 -18.44 -0.25
C GLU A 111 -0.79 -19.88 0.14
N PHE A 112 0.00 -20.03 1.22
CA PHE A 112 0.43 -21.34 1.71
C PHE A 112 -0.73 -22.17 2.29
N GLU A 113 -1.66 -21.55 3.03
CA GLU A 113 -2.87 -22.24 3.49
C GLU A 113 -3.78 -22.67 2.33
N ALA A 114 -3.89 -21.84 1.28
CA ALA A 114 -4.69 -22.16 0.10
C ALA A 114 -4.11 -23.37 -0.67
N GLU A 115 -2.78 -23.44 -0.82
CA GLU A 115 -2.11 -24.54 -1.50
C GLU A 115 -2.21 -25.86 -0.72
N GLN A 116 -2.11 -25.82 0.62
CA GLN A 116 -2.34 -27.00 1.47
C GLN A 116 -3.78 -27.52 1.38
N LYS A 117 -4.78 -26.64 1.37
CA LYS A 117 -6.18 -27.07 1.20
C LYS A 117 -6.45 -27.67 -0.17
N ALA A 118 -5.79 -27.18 -1.23
CA ALA A 118 -5.93 -27.72 -2.57
C ALA A 118 -5.35 -29.14 -2.69
N THR A 119 -4.18 -29.37 -2.08
CA THR A 119 -3.50 -30.68 -2.06
C THR A 119 -4.28 -31.72 -1.24
N GLU A 120 -4.75 -31.38 -0.03
CA GLU A 120 -5.60 -32.29 0.77
C GLU A 120 -6.89 -32.70 0.04
N LYS A 121 -7.51 -31.76 -0.68
CA LYS A 121 -8.75 -32.03 -1.43
C LYS A 121 -8.51 -32.94 -2.63
N SER A 122 -7.33 -32.86 -3.25
CA SER A 122 -6.94 -33.72 -4.36
C SER A 122 -6.69 -35.16 -3.89
N GLU A 123 -5.88 -35.36 -2.83
CA GLU A 123 -5.61 -36.70 -2.29
C GLU A 123 -6.88 -37.42 -1.84
N LYS A 124 -7.79 -36.71 -1.14
CA LYS A 124 -9.06 -37.28 -0.70
C LYS A 124 -9.98 -37.70 -1.86
N THR A 125 -9.84 -37.07 -3.02
CA THR A 125 -10.62 -37.43 -4.22
C THR A 125 -10.02 -38.66 -4.91
N GLU A 126 -8.70 -38.78 -4.91
CA GLU A 126 -7.98 -39.93 -5.47
C GLU A 126 -8.20 -41.21 -4.65
N GLU A 127 -8.12 -41.14 -3.32
CA GLU A 127 -8.38 -42.28 -2.42
C GLU A 127 -9.81 -42.82 -2.60
N LYS A 128 -10.79 -41.90 -2.73
CA LYS A 128 -12.19 -42.27 -2.92
C LYS A 128 -12.48 -42.84 -4.31
N ALA A 129 -11.68 -42.50 -5.32
CA ALA A 129 -11.76 -43.09 -6.65
C ALA A 129 -11.15 -44.50 -6.68
N ALA A 130 -10.02 -44.73 -5.98
CA ALA A 130 -9.39 -46.04 -5.83
C ALA A 130 -10.31 -47.04 -5.09
N GLU A 131 -10.91 -46.64 -3.96
CA GLU A 131 -11.82 -47.51 -3.18
C GLU A 131 -13.06 -47.92 -3.99
N LYS A 132 -13.55 -47.01 -4.87
CA LYS A 132 -14.70 -47.28 -5.73
C LYS A 132 -14.35 -48.19 -6.91
N ALA A 133 -13.09 -48.18 -7.37
CA ALA A 133 -12.60 -49.08 -8.42
C ALA A 133 -12.42 -50.51 -7.91
N GLU A 134 -11.83 -50.71 -6.72
CA GLU A 134 -11.71 -52.06 -6.11
C GLU A 134 -13.08 -52.71 -5.87
N LYS A 135 -14.06 -51.92 -5.41
CA LYS A 135 -15.43 -52.43 -5.19
C LYS A 135 -16.20 -52.76 -6.46
N ALA A 136 -15.75 -52.26 -7.63
CA ALA A 136 -16.30 -52.61 -8.93
C ALA A 136 -15.71 -53.92 -9.47
N GLU A 137 -14.41 -54.16 -9.30
CA GLU A 137 -13.76 -55.42 -9.67
C GLU A 137 -14.30 -56.62 -8.88
N GLU A 138 -14.56 -56.47 -7.57
CA GLU A 138 -15.16 -57.55 -6.75
C GLU A 138 -16.56 -57.95 -7.24
N LYS A 139 -17.29 -57.02 -7.90
CA LYS A 139 -18.64 -57.26 -8.42
C LYS A 139 -18.66 -57.90 -9.81
N GLU A 140 -17.58 -57.80 -10.59
CA GLU A 140 -17.47 -58.48 -11.88
C GLU A 140 -17.09 -59.96 -11.74
N GLN A 141 -16.30 -60.35 -10.74
CA GLN A 141 -15.99 -61.76 -10.50
C GLN A 141 -17.21 -62.60 -10.05
N SER A 142 -18.28 -61.96 -9.56
CA SER A 142 -19.52 -62.66 -9.19
C SER A 142 -20.48 -62.90 -10.38
N LYS A 143 -20.15 -62.45 -11.60
CA LYS A 143 -21.05 -62.50 -12.77
C LYS A 143 -20.59 -63.41 -13.92
N GLU A 144 -19.47 -64.10 -13.77
CA GLU A 144 -18.88 -65.00 -14.77
C GLU A 144 -19.39 -66.46 -14.68
N GLU A 145 -20.67 -66.68 -14.34
CA GLU A 145 -21.31 -68.01 -14.46
C GLU A 145 -22.74 -67.91 -15.03
N LYS A 146 -22.91 -67.23 -16.17
CA LYS A 146 -24.00 -67.48 -17.16
C LYS A 146 -23.90 -66.51 -18.35
N GLU A 147 -23.28 -66.97 -19.43
CA GLU A 147 -23.53 -66.44 -20.78
C GLU A 147 -24.50 -67.33 -21.57
N PRO A 148 -25.40 -66.71 -22.36
CA PRO A 148 -25.56 -67.12 -23.75
C PRO A 148 -25.54 -65.89 -24.72
N PRO A 149 -25.49 -66.13 -26.04
CA PRO A 149 -24.57 -65.41 -26.94
C PRO A 149 -25.11 -64.16 -27.63
N VAL A 150 -24.11 -63.39 -28.07
CA VAL A 150 -24.06 -62.19 -28.91
C VAL A 150 -24.97 -62.22 -30.14
N LYS A 151 -25.70 -61.11 -30.37
CA LYS A 151 -26.14 -60.68 -31.70
C LYS A 151 -25.87 -59.18 -31.90
N THR A 152 -25.10 -58.93 -32.96
CA THR A 152 -24.86 -57.68 -33.70
C THR A 152 -26.17 -56.96 -34.06
N PRO A 153 -26.18 -55.61 -34.14
CA PRO A 153 -26.07 -54.97 -35.46
C PRO A 153 -25.31 -53.62 -35.49
N GLU A 154 -24.95 -53.22 -36.71
CA GLU A 154 -24.29 -51.98 -37.18
C GLU A 154 -25.36 -51.02 -37.80
N PRO A 155 -25.01 -49.86 -38.42
CA PRO A 155 -24.84 -48.48 -37.93
C PRO A 155 -26.00 -47.51 -38.36
N PRO A 156 -25.93 -46.15 -38.21
CA PRO A 156 -25.30 -45.29 -39.24
C PRO A 156 -24.72 -43.90 -38.80
N ALA A 157 -23.92 -43.35 -39.73
CA ALA A 157 -23.51 -41.98 -40.12
C ALA A 157 -23.93 -40.68 -39.39
N GLU A 158 -23.01 -39.70 -39.43
CA GLU A 158 -23.09 -38.22 -39.70
C GLU A 158 -21.96 -37.51 -38.90
N GLU A 159 -20.88 -36.97 -39.48
CA GLU A 159 -20.71 -35.79 -40.35
C GLU A 159 -21.13 -34.46 -39.68
N LYS A 160 -20.15 -33.67 -39.18
CA LYS A 160 -20.12 -32.21 -39.38
C LYS A 160 -18.77 -31.56 -39.02
N GLU A 161 -18.28 -30.79 -39.98
CA GLU A 161 -17.17 -29.82 -39.99
C GLU A 161 -17.48 -28.51 -39.24
N GLU A 162 -16.45 -27.63 -39.23
CA GLU A 162 -16.46 -26.14 -39.06
C GLU A 162 -16.43 -25.61 -37.60
N GLU A 163 -15.70 -24.55 -37.22
CA GLU A 163 -14.74 -23.62 -37.85
C GLU A 163 -14.11 -22.78 -36.72
N ILE A 164 -12.88 -22.31 -36.86
CA ILE A 164 -12.21 -21.28 -36.04
C ILE A 164 -12.29 -19.94 -36.79
N PRO A 165 -12.50 -18.79 -36.11
CA PRO A 165 -11.40 -17.81 -36.07
C PRO A 165 -11.32 -16.91 -34.79
N PRO A 166 -10.21 -16.12 -34.64
CA PRO A 166 -9.87 -15.33 -33.44
C PRO A 166 -10.04 -13.81 -33.61
N THR A 167 -10.39 -13.05 -32.55
CA THR A 167 -10.17 -11.58 -32.35
C THR A 167 -10.64 -11.24 -30.91
N GLU A 168 -10.11 -10.33 -30.08
CA GLU A 168 -9.47 -9.02 -30.24
C GLU A 168 -8.54 -8.67 -29.03
N PRO A 169 -7.50 -7.83 -29.23
CA PRO A 169 -6.89 -7.01 -28.18
C PRO A 169 -7.30 -5.54 -28.34
N GLY A 170 -8.03 -4.98 -27.35
CA GLY A 170 -8.16 -3.54 -27.12
C GLY A 170 -7.53 -3.22 -25.77
N GLY A 171 -6.74 -2.17 -25.54
CA GLY A 171 -6.57 -0.95 -26.32
C GLY A 171 -7.04 0.25 -25.50
N GLU A 172 -6.32 0.61 -24.43
CA GLU A 172 -6.47 1.91 -23.76
C GLU A 172 -5.09 2.48 -23.40
N THR A 173 -4.58 3.30 -24.32
CA THR A 173 -3.45 4.21 -24.09
C THR A 173 -4.01 5.52 -23.54
N GLY A 174 -3.91 5.73 -22.24
CA GLY A 174 -4.16 7.03 -21.60
C GLY A 174 -2.95 7.95 -21.78
N SER A 175 -3.02 8.87 -22.73
CA SER A 175 -2.08 9.98 -22.90
C SER A 175 -2.64 11.24 -22.24
N GLY A 176 -2.17 11.55 -21.03
CA GLY A 176 -2.20 12.89 -20.44
C GLY A 176 -0.74 13.23 -20.13
N GLY A 177 -0.14 14.32 -20.58
CA GLY A 177 -0.62 15.70 -20.55
C GLY A 177 0.53 16.51 -19.97
N VAL A 178 1.51 16.86 -20.81
CA VAL A 178 2.65 17.70 -20.44
C VAL A 178 2.24 19.16 -20.38
N GLY A 179 2.66 19.87 -19.33
CA GLY A 179 2.57 21.33 -19.25
C GLY A 179 3.79 21.90 -18.54
N PRO A 180 4.83 22.37 -19.26
CA PRO A 180 5.89 23.18 -18.65
C PRO A 180 5.42 24.64 -18.52
N GLY A 181 5.08 25.04 -17.30
CA GLY A 181 4.93 26.45 -16.94
C GLY A 181 6.30 27.12 -16.81
N ALA A 182 6.63 28.00 -17.76
CA ALA A 182 7.82 28.85 -17.69
C ALA A 182 7.61 30.03 -16.71
N PRO A 183 8.68 30.55 -16.08
CA PRO A 183 8.62 31.66 -15.13
C PRO A 183 8.55 33.02 -15.82
N ALA A 184 7.67 33.90 -15.34
CA ALA A 184 7.72 35.34 -15.61
C ALA A 184 8.27 36.05 -14.36
N GLY A 185 9.46 36.62 -14.49
CA GLY A 185 9.98 37.60 -13.55
C GLY A 185 9.41 38.98 -13.84
N GLU A 186 9.24 39.80 -12.81
CA GLU A 186 9.08 41.25 -12.92
C GLU A 186 9.90 41.94 -11.83
N SER A 187 10.33 43.16 -12.18
CA SER A 187 11.48 43.92 -11.66
C SER A 187 11.22 44.72 -10.40
#